data_AF-A0A7V9V9D1-F1
#
_entry.id   AF-A0A7V9V9D1-F1
#
_cell.length_a   1.000
_cell.length_b   1.000
_cell.length_c   1.000
_cell.angle_alpha   90.00
_cell.angle_beta   90.00
_cell.angle_gamma   90.00
#
_symmetry.space_group_name_H-M   'P 1'
#
loop_
_entity.id
_entity.type
_entity.pdbx_description
1 polymer ?
#
loop_
_entity_poly.entity_id
_entity_poly.type
_entity_poly.pdbx_seq_one_letter_code
_entity_poly.pdbx_strand_id
1 'polypeptide(L)' 'MRIHIDMDDHLVADVDAVAGQRGRSQFVREAVVAALDQRKRAALIRSARGSVIEHGHDWDADPVRWVRRQRRDDRRRVG' A
#
# COMPACT_ATOMS: atom_id res chain seq x y z
N MET A 1 9.13 -18.04 15.96
CA MET A 1 10.11 -17.10 16.55
C MET A 1 9.34 -16.07 17.37
N ARG A 2 9.76 -15.78 18.61
CA ARG A 2 9.14 -14.77 19.48
C ARG A 2 10.16 -13.66 19.72
N ILE A 3 9.73 -12.42 19.61
CA ILE A 3 10.54 -11.24 19.91
C ILE A 3 10.02 -10.58 21.17
N HIS A 4 10.93 -10.05 21.98
CA HIS A 4 10.58 -9.15 23.07
C HIS A 4 10.79 -7.72 22.57
N ILE A 5 9.86 -6.84 22.88
CA ILE A 5 9.86 -5.44 22.46
C ILE A 5 9.57 -4.61 23.71
N ASP A 6 10.35 -3.55 23.85
CA ASP A 6 10.18 -2.58 24.93
C ASP A 6 9.13 -1.54 24.50
N MET A 7 8.20 -1.21 25.38
CA MET A 7 7.17 -0.20 25.18
C MET A 7 6.94 0.51 26.51
N ASP A 8 6.86 1.83 26.49
CA ASP A 8 6.53 2.60 27.68
C ASP A 8 5.07 2.39 28.12
N ASP A 9 4.79 2.70 29.38
CA ASP A 9 3.49 2.47 30.00
C ASP A 9 2.36 3.27 29.33
N HIS A 10 2.66 4.46 28.79
CA HIS A 10 1.68 5.26 28.08
C HIS A 10 1.29 4.60 26.76
N LEU A 11 2.26 4.11 26.00
CA LEU A 11 2.01 3.39 24.76
C LEU A 11 1.26 2.07 25.02
N VAL A 12 1.56 1.37 26.11
CA VAL A 12 0.79 0.19 26.53
C VAL A 12 -0.66 0.55 26.82
N ALA A 13 -0.91 1.66 27.52
CA ALA A 13 -2.25 2.12 27.83
C ALA A 13 -3.06 2.49 26.57
N ASP A 14 -2.41 3.15 25.60
CA ASP A 14 -3.04 3.49 24.32
C ASP A 14 -3.41 2.23 23.52
N VAL A 15 -2.51 1.25 23.46
CA VAL A 15 -2.80 -0.04 22.82
C VAL A 15 -3.96 -0.75 23.51
N ASP A 16 -4.03 -0.71 24.84
CA ASP A 16 -5.13 -1.30 25.60
C ASP A 16 -6.46 -0.62 25.37
N ALA A 17 -6.47 0.71 25.23
CA ALA A 17 -7.68 1.47 24.94
C ALA A 17 -8.30 1.06 23.58
N VAL A 18 -7.46 0.68 22.61
CA VAL A 18 -7.90 0.29 21.26
C VAL A 18 -8.17 -1.21 21.15
N ALA A 19 -7.25 -2.05 21.62
CA ALA A 19 -7.26 -3.50 21.40
C ALA A 19 -7.74 -4.31 22.61
N GLY A 20 -7.87 -3.67 23.78
CA GLY A 20 -8.11 -4.33 25.06
C GLY A 20 -6.86 -5.05 25.61
N GLN A 21 -6.88 -5.33 26.91
CA GLN A 21 -5.75 -5.94 27.64
C GLN A 21 -5.24 -7.27 27.07
N ARG A 22 -6.10 -8.03 26.37
CA ARG A 22 -5.75 -9.31 25.73
C ARG A 22 -5.40 -9.18 24.25
N GLY A 23 -5.63 -8.02 23.63
CA GLY A 23 -5.45 -7.79 22.19
C GLY A 23 -4.07 -7.26 21.79
N ARG A 24 -3.21 -6.88 22.75
CA ARG A 24 -1.91 -6.22 22.49
C ARG A 24 -1.04 -6.92 21.45
N SER A 25 -0.89 -8.25 21.55
CA SER A 25 -0.03 -9.02 20.64
C SER A 25 -0.58 -9.07 19.21
N GLN A 26 -1.91 -9.10 19.05
CA GLN A 26 -2.54 -9.04 17.74
C GLN A 26 -2.40 -7.64 17.15
N PHE A 27 -2.68 -6.61 17.95
CA PHE A 27 -2.54 -5.21 17.54
C PHE A 27 -1.13 -4.89 17.02
N VAL A 28 -0.10 -5.25 17.79
CA VAL A 28 1.30 -5.03 17.37
C VAL A 28 1.62 -5.78 16.08
N ARG A 29 1.14 -7.02 15.92
CA ARG A 29 1.35 -7.79 14.69
C ARG A 29 0.74 -7.08 13.48
N GLU A 30 -0.51 -6.66 13.58
CA GLU A 30 -1.22 -5.97 12.51
C GLU A 30 -0.55 -4.63 12.17
N ALA A 31 -0.15 -3.86 13.19
CA ALA A 31 0.59 -2.61 13.01
C ALA A 31 1.92 -2.83 12.26
N VAL A 32 2.68 -3.88 12.63
CA VAL A 32 3.94 -4.22 11.95
C VAL A 32 3.68 -4.64 10.50
N VAL A 33 2.66 -5.46 10.24
CA VAL A 33 2.27 -5.86 8.87
C VAL A 33 1.95 -4.62 8.04
N ALA A 34 1.09 -3.74 8.55
CA ALA A 34 0.71 -2.50 7.85
C ALA A 34 1.91 -1.60 7.57
N ALA A 35 2.82 -1.43 8.54
CA ALA A 35 4.03 -0.64 8.38
C ALA A 35 4.99 -1.23 7.34
N LEU A 36 5.14 -2.56 7.30
CA LEU A 36 5.97 -3.24 6.30
C LEU A 36 5.39 -3.10 4.91
N ASP A 37 4.09 -3.30 4.74
CA ASP A 37 3.44 -3.16 3.44
C ASP A 37 3.52 -1.73 2.92
N GLN A 38 3.36 -0.74 3.80
CA GLN A 38 3.55 0.66 3.43
C GLN A 38 4.98 0.93 2.95
N ARG A 39 6.00 0.40 3.64
CA ARG A 39 7.40 0.56 3.23
C ARG A 39 7.68 -0.15 1.90
N LYS A 40 7.15 -1.35 1.68
CA LYS A 40 7.26 -2.08 0.41
C LYS A 40 6.63 -1.30 -0.74
N ARG A 41 5.40 -0.81 -0.58
CA ARG A 41 4.73 0.03 -1.59
C ARG A 41 5.53 1.29 -1.91
N ALA A 42 6.03 1.97 -0.89
CA ALA A 42 6.87 3.15 -1.08
C ALA A 42 8.19 2.82 -1.80
N ALA A 43 8.81 1.67 -1.51
CA ALA A 43 9.99 1.21 -2.22
C ALA A 43 9.70 0.92 -3.70
N LEU A 44 8.57 0.26 -4.00
CA LEU A 44 8.14 0.00 -5.38
C LEU A 44 7.89 1.28 -6.17
N ILE A 45 7.22 2.27 -5.56
CA ILE A 45 7.02 3.59 -6.18
C ILE A 45 8.37 4.24 -6.48
N ARG A 46 9.30 4.21 -5.52
CA ARG A 46 10.64 4.77 -5.71
C ARG A 46 11.45 4.03 -6.78
N SER A 47 11.36 2.71 -6.86
CA SER A 47 12.06 1.92 -7.89
C SER A 47 11.47 2.10 -9.28
N ALA A 48 10.17 2.40 -9.39
CA ALA A 48 9.52 2.73 -10.66
C ALA A 48 9.82 4.15 -11.15
N ARG A 49 10.48 4.99 -10.34
CA ARG A 49 10.81 6.36 -10.75
C ARG A 49 11.79 6.33 -11.93
N GLY A 50 11.37 6.91 -13.05
CA GLY A 50 12.15 6.93 -14.29
C GLY A 50 12.02 5.66 -15.14
N SER A 51 11.20 4.69 -14.74
CA SER A 51 10.94 3.50 -15.55
C SER A 51 9.96 3.76 -16.70
N VAL A 52 9.23 4.87 -16.64
CA VAL A 52 8.33 5.31 -17.71
C VAL A 52 9.05 6.39 -18.50
N ILE A 53 9.19 6.15 -19.80
CA ILE A 53 9.75 7.12 -20.75
C ILE A 53 8.88 8.38 -20.71
N GLU A 54 9.46 9.57 -20.81
CA GLU A 54 8.68 10.83 -20.69
C GLU A 54 7.71 11.02 -21.86
N HIS A 55 8.09 10.54 -23.05
CA HIS A 55 7.35 10.65 -24.29
C HIS A 55 7.47 9.38 -25.14
N GLY A 56 6.65 9.29 -26.19
CA GLY A 56 6.60 8.16 -27.12
C GLY A 56 5.45 7.19 -26.85
N HIS A 57 4.49 7.59 -26.02
CA HIS A 57 3.32 6.78 -25.72
C HIS A 57 2.15 7.16 -26.62
N ASP A 58 1.31 6.18 -26.96
CA ASP A 58 0.06 6.42 -27.69
C ASP A 58 -0.87 7.43 -27.00
N TRP A 59 -0.77 7.53 -25.67
CA TRP A 59 -1.57 8.49 -24.89
C TRP A 59 -1.04 9.92 -24.97
N ASP A 60 0.20 10.15 -25.43
CA ASP A 60 0.78 11.50 -25.47
C ASP A 60 0.00 12.42 -26.42
N ALA A 61 -0.61 11.87 -27.47
CA ALA A 61 -1.39 12.63 -28.45
C ALA A 61 -2.83 12.94 -27.97
N ASP A 62 -3.50 11.96 -27.34
CA ASP A 62 -4.85 12.12 -26.79
C ASP A 62 -5.11 11.03 -25.73
N PRO A 63 -4.86 11.33 -24.44
CA PRO A 63 -5.06 10.37 -23.35
C PRO A 63 -6.51 9.90 -23.23
N VAL A 64 -7.48 10.79 -23.53
CA VAL A 64 -8.91 10.50 -23.39
C VAL A 64 -9.35 9.49 -24.45
N ARG A 65 -8.96 9.71 -25.71
CA ARG A 65 -9.22 8.77 -26.80
C ARG A 65 -8.48 7.46 -26.59
N TRP A 66 -7.25 7.50 -26.09
CA TRP A 66 -6.49 6.29 -25.75
C TRP A 66 -7.21 5.44 -24.70
N VAL A 67 -7.67 6.03 -23.58
CA VAL A 67 -8.46 5.31 -22.55
C VAL A 67 -9.77 4.77 -23.13
N ARG A 68 -10.49 5.56 -23.95
CA ARG A 68 -11.74 5.11 -24.59
C ARG A 68 -11.53 3.91 -25.50
N ARG A 69 -10.43 3.88 -26.26
CA ARG A 69 -10.04 2.75 -27.11
C ARG A 69 -9.76 1.50 -26.26
N GLN A 70 -8.92 1.62 -25.24
CA GLN A 70 -8.59 0.51 -24.32
C GLN A 70 -9.83 -0.10 -23.66
N ARG A 71 -10.82 0.73 -23.27
CA ARG A 71 -12.08 0.25 -22.68
C ARG A 71 -12.97 -0.52 -23.65
N ARG A 72 -12.88 -0.26 -24.96
CA ARG A 72 -13.68 -0.94 -26.00
C ARG A 72 -12.99 -2.22 -26.49
N ASP A 73 -11.67 -2.25 -26.46
CA ASP A 73 -10.87 -3.37 -26.95
C ASP A 73 -10.69 -4.48 -25.89
N ASP A 74 -10.85 -4.16 -24.60
CA ASP A 74 -10.80 -5.14 -23.52
C ASP A 74 -12.12 -5.92 -23.38
N ARG A 75 -12.22 -7.03 -24.12
CA ARG A 75 -13.36 -7.97 -24.07
C ARG A 75 -13.64 -8.58 -22.69
N ARG A 76 -12.72 -8.44 -21.72
CA ARG A 76 -12.91 -8.94 -20.34
C ARG A 76 -13.57 -7.93 -19.41
N ARG A 77 -13.73 -6.67 -19.82
CA ARG A 77 -14.53 -5.70 -19.06
C ARG A 77 -16.01 -5.90 -19.36
N VAL A 78 -16.70 -6.55 -18.43
CA VAL A 78 -18.13 -6.35 -18.22
C VAL A 78 -18.32 -4.98 -17.58
N GLY A 79 -19.01 -4.09 -18.30
CA GLY A 79 -19.57 -2.86 -17.74
C GLY A 79 -20.87 -3.16 -17.00
#